data_AF-A0A2V5Q386-F1
#
_entry.id   AF-A0A2V5Q386-F1
#
_cell.length_a   1.000
_cell.length_b   1.000
_cell.length_c   1.000
_cell.angle_alpha   90.00
_cell.angle_beta   90.00
_cell.angle_gamma   90.00
#
_symmetry.space_group_name_H-M   'P 1'
#
loop_
_entity.id
_entity.type
_entity.pdbx_description
1 polymer ?
#
loop_
_entity_poly.entity_id
_entity_poly.type
_entity_poly.pdbx_seq_one_letter_code
_entity_poly.pdbx_strand_id
1 'polypeptide(L)'
;MTDSEVAKLKNAYGLLRRCELVLRRFDNRSVSTLPDDPVEQRKFAVRLGYNEFDAFRHDYINARDAIHALYEHHIMAASLP
;
A
#
# COMPACT_ATOMS: atom_id res chain seq x y z
N MET A 1 8.61 -13.45 14.03
CA MET A 1 7.60 -12.38 13.99
C MET A 1 6.62 -12.54 15.15
N THR A 2 6.29 -11.44 15.81
CA THR A 2 5.27 -11.34 16.85
C THR A 2 3.87 -11.19 16.24
N ASP A 3 2.81 -11.47 17.00
CA ASP A 3 1.42 -11.30 16.54
C ASP A 3 1.12 -9.86 16.07
N SER A 4 1.75 -8.86 16.71
CA SER A 4 1.63 -7.47 16.31
C SER A 4 2.25 -7.20 14.94
N GLU A 5 3.43 -7.77 14.67
CA GLU A 5 4.09 -7.66 13.36
C GLU A 5 3.28 -8.37 12.27
N VAL A 6 2.73 -9.55 12.58
CA VAL A 6 1.86 -10.30 11.66
C VAL A 6 0.61 -9.50 11.32
N ALA A 7 -0.04 -8.89 12.32
CA ALA A 7 -1.22 -8.05 12.10
C ALA A 7 -0.89 -6.81 11.24
N LYS A 8 0.23 -6.13 11.53
CA LYS A 8 0.70 -5.00 10.71
C LYS A 8 0.94 -5.40 9.26
N LEU A 9 1.63 -6.51 9.02
CA LEU A 9 1.90 -7.02 7.68
C LEU A 9 0.61 -7.37 6.93
N LYS A 10 -0.33 -8.05 7.60
CA LYS A 10 -1.63 -8.41 7.01
C LYS A 10 -2.43 -7.18 6.60
N ASN A 11 -2.47 -6.15 7.45
CA ASN A 11 -3.18 -4.91 7.17
C ASN A 11 -2.52 -4.13 6.02
N ALA A 12 -1.19 -3.99 6.04
CA ALA A 12 -0.43 -3.34 4.99
C ALA A 12 -0.64 -4.02 3.63
N TYR A 13 -0.49 -5.35 3.58
CA TYR A 13 -0.76 -6.13 2.38
C TYR A 13 -2.22 -5.99 1.91
N GLY A 14 -3.18 -6.06 2.82
CA GLY A 14 -4.60 -5.89 2.50
C GLY A 14 -4.92 -4.53 1.88
N LEU A 15 -4.27 -3.45 2.33
CA LEU A 15 -4.40 -2.12 1.70
C LEU A 15 -3.80 -2.13 0.29
N LEU A 16 -2.56 -2.58 0.12
CA LEU A 16 -1.88 -2.58 -1.19
C LEU A 16 -2.62 -3.44 -2.22
N ARG A 17 -3.18 -4.58 -1.79
CA ARG A 17 -3.98 -5.43 -2.67
C ARG A 17 -5.27 -4.74 -3.13
N ARG A 18 -5.95 -3.99 -2.26
CA ARG A 18 -7.12 -3.19 -2.65
C ARG A 18 -6.73 -2.10 -3.65
N CYS A 19 -5.59 -1.44 -3.46
CA CYS A 19 -5.07 -0.44 -4.39
C CYS A 19 -4.89 -1.04 -5.79
N GLU A 20 -4.22 -2.19 -5.88
CA GLU A 20 -3.97 -2.89 -7.15
C GLU A 20 -5.28 -3.26 -7.86
N LEU A 21 -6.28 -3.76 -7.12
CA LEU A 21 -7.58 -4.11 -7.67
C LEU A 21 -8.31 -2.89 -8.26
N VAL A 22 -8.25 -1.75 -7.58
CA VAL A 22 -8.86 -0.50 -8.06
C VAL A 22 -8.13 0.01 -9.31
N LEU A 23 -6.79 0.00 -9.32
CA LEU A 23 -5.99 0.42 -10.48
C LEU A 23 -6.33 -0.42 -11.72
N ARG A 24 -6.31 -1.76 -11.57
CA ARG A 24 -6.63 -2.68 -12.69
C ARG A 24 -8.05 -2.51 -13.21
N ARG A 25 -9.03 -2.27 -12.32
CA ARG A 25 -10.44 -2.16 -12.69
C ARG A 25 -10.77 -0.85 -13.42
N PHE A 26 -10.19 0.27 -12.98
CA PHE A 26 -10.67 1.59 -13.40
C PHE A 26 -9.71 2.34 -14.31
N ASP A 27 -8.43 2.04 -14.27
CA ASP A 27 -7.45 2.76 -15.10
C ASP A 27 -7.12 1.98 -16.38
N ASN A 28 -7.47 0.68 -16.47
CA ASN A 28 -7.04 -0.23 -17.55
C ASN A 28 -5.52 -0.15 -17.84
N ARG A 29 -4.75 0.41 -16.90
CA ARG A 29 -3.30 0.54 -16.96
C ARG A 29 -2.72 -0.76 -16.41
N SER A 30 -1.81 -1.36 -17.17
CA SER A 30 -0.96 -2.45 -16.69
C SER A 30 0.00 -2.00 -15.57
N VAL A 31 0.00 -0.71 -15.24
CA VAL A 31 0.99 -0.07 -14.38
C VAL A 31 0.48 0.01 -12.94
N SER A 32 1.28 -0.50 -11.99
CA SER A 32 1.03 -0.39 -10.55
C SER A 32 1.45 0.97 -9.97
N THR A 33 1.22 2.05 -10.71
CA THR A 33 1.55 3.43 -10.29
C THR A 33 0.28 4.18 -9.93
N LEU A 34 0.37 5.04 -8.91
CA LEU A 34 -0.73 5.94 -8.57
C LEU A 34 -0.95 6.97 -9.69
N PRO A 35 -2.19 7.43 -9.91
CA PRO A 35 -2.48 8.49 -10.87
C PRO A 35 -1.79 9.80 -10.48
N ASP A 36 -1.36 10.55 -11.48
CA ASP A 36 -0.74 11.87 -11.38
C ASP A 36 -1.76 13.00 -11.49
N ASP A 37 -2.83 12.80 -12.26
CA ASP A 37 -3.95 13.73 -12.38
C ASP A 37 -4.73 13.86 -11.05
N PRO A 38 -4.93 15.08 -10.51
CA PRO A 38 -5.63 15.30 -9.25
C PRO A 38 -7.09 14.81 -9.21
N VAL A 39 -7.79 14.84 -10.35
CA VAL A 39 -9.18 14.37 -10.43
C VAL A 39 -9.21 12.84 -10.33
N GLU A 40 -8.29 12.15 -11.02
CA GLU A 40 -8.15 10.70 -10.92
C GLU A 40 -7.62 10.26 -9.55
N GLN A 41 -6.74 11.03 -8.91
CA GLN A 41 -6.32 10.81 -7.52
C GLN A 41 -7.51 10.85 -6.55
N ARG A 42 -8.36 11.87 -6.67
CA ARG A 42 -9.57 11.96 -5.84
C ARG A 42 -10.51 10.79 -6.07
N LYS A 43 -10.78 10.43 -7.33
CA LYS A 43 -11.61 9.25 -7.67
C LYS A 43 -11.00 7.96 -7.10
N PHE A 44 -9.69 7.82 -7.16
CA PHE A 44 -8.97 6.67 -6.63
C PHE A 44 -9.12 6.53 -5.12
N ALA A 45 -8.93 7.63 -4.38
CA ALA A 45 -9.14 7.67 -2.93
C ALA A 45 -10.57 7.28 -2.53
N VAL A 46 -11.57 7.86 -3.20
CA VAL A 46 -12.99 7.56 -2.95
C VAL A 46 -13.32 6.09 -3.21
N ARG A 47 -12.78 5.49 -4.28
CA ARG A 47 -12.95 4.05 -4.58
C ARG A 47 -12.35 3.13 -3.50
N LEU A 48 -11.37 3.62 -2.75
CA LEU A 48 -10.76 2.91 -1.62
C LEU A 48 -11.43 3.21 -0.28
N GLY A 49 -12.45 4.07 -0.26
CA GLY A 49 -13.19 4.47 0.94
C GLY A 49 -12.60 5.68 1.68
N TYR A 50 -11.68 6.41 1.06
CA TYR A 50 -11.09 7.63 1.63
C TYR A 50 -11.84 8.87 1.14
N ASN A 51 -12.01 9.85 2.03
CA ASN A 51 -12.61 11.14 1.68
C ASN A 51 -11.64 12.03 0.89
N GLU A 52 -10.35 11.96 1.23
CA GLU A 52 -9.29 12.81 0.67
C GLU A 52 -8.09 11.97 0.22
N PHE A 53 -7.43 12.39 -0.86
CA PHE A 53 -6.29 11.66 -1.42
C PHE A 53 -5.08 11.67 -0.49
N ASP A 54 -4.85 12.74 0.27
CA ASP A 54 -3.73 12.82 1.20
C ASP A 54 -3.82 11.80 2.34
N ALA A 55 -5.04 11.54 2.85
CA ALA A 55 -5.27 10.51 3.87
C ALA A 55 -4.96 9.11 3.32
N PHE A 56 -5.40 8.84 2.09
CA PHE A 56 -5.03 7.61 1.38
C PHE A 56 -3.51 7.52 1.18
N ARG A 57 -2.86 8.59 0.71
CA ARG A 57 -1.42 8.62 0.41
C ARG A 57 -0.59 8.35 1.66
N HIS A 58 -1.00 8.90 2.80
CA HIS A 58 -0.35 8.65 4.08
C HIS A 58 -0.38 7.16 4.45
N ASP A 59 -1.56 6.53 4.41
CA ASP A 59 -1.71 5.11 4.71
C ASP A 59 -0.97 4.22 3.72
N TYR A 60 -0.95 4.60 2.44
CA TYR A 60 -0.21 3.90 1.39
C TYR A 60 1.30 3.89 1.65
N ILE A 61 1.88 5.04 2.01
CA ILE A 61 3.30 5.17 2.35
C ILE A 61 3.60 4.33 3.60
N ASN A 62 2.82 4.51 4.67
CA ASN A 62 3.00 3.77 5.92
C ASN A 62 2.94 2.24 5.72
N ALA A 63 2.05 1.75 4.85
CA ALA A 63 1.95 0.33 4.54
C ALA A 63 3.21 -0.20 3.85
N ARG A 64 3.76 0.56 2.90
CA ARG A 64 5.01 0.18 2.21
C ARG A 64 6.19 0.21 3.17
N ASP A 65 6.30 1.23 4.00
CA ASP A 65 7.37 1.37 4.97
C ASP A 65 7.32 0.25 6.02
N ALA A 66 6.12 -0.13 6.49
CA ALA A 66 5.96 -1.25 7.41
C ALA A 66 6.42 -2.58 6.81
N ILE A 67 6.12 -2.83 5.52
CA ILE A 67 6.57 -4.03 4.81
C ILE A 67 8.09 -4.01 4.65
N HIS A 68 8.67 -2.88 4.23
CA HIS A 68 10.11 -2.74 4.07
C HIS A 68 10.85 -2.95 5.40
N ALA A 69 10.40 -2.31 6.49
CA ALA A 69 11.02 -2.46 7.80
C ALA A 69 11.00 -3.93 8.29
N LEU A 70 9.88 -4.63 8.10
CA LEU A 70 9.78 -6.05 8.45
C LEU A 70 10.67 -6.93 7.56
N TYR A 71 10.77 -6.62 6.27
CA TYR A 71 11.65 -7.31 5.35
C TYR A 71 13.12 -7.13 5.73
N GLU A 72 13.54 -5.89 6.01
CA GLU A 72 14.89 -5.58 6.47
C GLU A 72 15.21 -6.31 7.78
N HIS A 73 14.29 -6.27 8.74
CA HIS A 73 14.49 -6.85 10.06
C HIS A 73 14.53 -8.39 10.07
N HIS A 74 13.66 -9.06 9.31
CA HIS A 74 13.53 -10.52 9.37
C HIS A 74 14.23 -11.27 8.24
N ILE A 75 14.42 -10.63 7.08
CA ILE A 75 15.02 -11.28 5.91
C ILE A 75 16.46 -10.81 5.72
N MET A 76 16.70 -9.50 5.60
CA MET A 76 18.05 -8.99 5.34
C MET A 76 18.99 -9.16 6.53
N ALA A 77 18.52 -8.90 7.76
CA ALA A 77 19.32 -9.12 8.96
C ALA A 77 19.67 -10.60 9.18
N ALA A 78 18.82 -11.53 8.73
CA ALA A 78 19.07 -12.97 8.76
C ALA A 78 19.97 -13.45 7.61
N SER A 79 20.25 -12.58 6.63
CA SER A 79 21.05 -12.88 5.43
C SER A 79 22.50 -12.37 5.52
N LEU A 80 22.88 -11.71 6.63
CA LEU A 80 24.26 -11.33 6.90
C LEU A 80 25.03 -12.53 7.52
N PRO A 81 26.23 -12.86 7.01
CA PRO A 81 27.05 -13.98 7.50
C PRO A 81 27.60 -13.77 8.91
#